data_AF-A0A0A9XPK0-F1
#
_entry.id   AF-A0A0A9XPK0-F1
#
_cell.length_a   1.000
_cell.length_b   1.000
_cell.length_c   1.000
_cell.angle_alpha   90.00
_cell.angle_beta   90.00
_cell.angle_gamma   90.00
#
_symmetry.space_group_name_H-M   'P 1'
#
loop_
_entity.id
_entity.type
_entity.pdbx_description
1 polymer ?
#
loop_
_entity_poly.entity_id
_entity_poly.type
_entity_poly.pdbx_seq_one_letter_code
_entity_poly.pdbx_strand_id
1 'polypeptide(L)'
;MSEDHENDVAYWRNKAEETERELEDFRESSQMLEKELENSLEQSDKTIKELRLKNNALLLENDTLKDKYDDLQRATEAHISELEEETEQWHKREEDYVKCIRELEQKNDDLERSQRALFTSLAEFETKLNNALERNVFLESELDEKESLKAMVQRLKDEARDLKQEIHVRNKPEPEKNRIVDSNKIEGSDPPPSPGHMPPLKSLSNGMAPPSRISAMNIVGDLLRRVGLERLLCARCDRIKCTCSTPILSAFQ
;
A
#
# COMPACT_ATOMS: atom_id res chain seq x y z
N MET A 1 -17.16 79.79 124.42
CA MET A 1 -16.02 78.84 124.49
C MET A 1 -16.42 77.42 124.17
N SER A 2 -17.57 76.88 124.61
CA SER A 2 -18.02 75.54 124.16
C SER A 2 -18.55 75.50 122.72
N GLU A 3 -19.32 76.51 122.28
CA GLU A 3 -19.93 76.51 120.94
C GLU A 3 -18.92 76.65 119.79
N ASP A 4 -17.86 77.47 119.94
CA ASP A 4 -16.82 77.62 118.90
C ASP A 4 -16.01 76.32 118.73
N HIS A 5 -15.70 75.61 119.81
CA HIS A 5 -15.03 74.31 119.75
C HIS A 5 -15.93 73.22 119.15
N GLU A 6 -17.23 73.23 119.44
CA GLU A 6 -18.19 72.30 118.82
C GLU A 6 -18.35 72.56 117.31
N ASN A 7 -18.36 73.82 116.88
CA ASN A 7 -18.41 74.21 115.48
C ASN A 7 -17.13 73.82 114.71
N ASP A 8 -15.95 74.01 115.30
CA ASP A 8 -14.68 73.57 114.70
C ASP A 8 -14.61 72.03 114.59
N VAL A 9 -15.04 71.31 115.63
CA VAL A 9 -15.12 69.85 115.60
C VAL A 9 -16.12 69.35 114.54
N ALA A 10 -17.26 70.03 114.38
CA ALA A 10 -18.24 69.71 113.35
C ALA A 10 -17.70 69.99 111.93
N TYR A 11 -16.97 71.09 111.74
CA TYR A 11 -16.33 71.43 110.46
C TYR A 11 -15.30 70.39 110.04
N TRP A 12 -14.38 70.02 110.94
CA TRP A 12 -13.35 69.01 110.64
C TRP A 12 -13.95 67.62 110.44
N ARG A 13 -15.02 67.26 111.17
CA ARG A 13 -15.77 66.03 110.93
C ARG A 13 -16.40 66.02 109.54
N ASN A 14 -17.10 67.08 109.16
CA ASN A 14 -17.72 67.18 107.83
C ASN A 14 -16.65 67.17 106.72
N LYS A 15 -15.51 67.84 106.92
CA LYS A 15 -14.41 67.81 105.96
C LYS A 15 -13.80 66.41 105.82
N ALA A 16 -13.62 65.69 106.92
CA ALA A 16 -13.18 64.29 106.88
C ALA A 16 -14.21 63.41 106.14
N GLU A 17 -15.49 63.53 106.46
CA GLU A 17 -16.59 62.81 105.78
C GLU A 17 -16.72 63.14 104.29
N GLU A 18 -16.45 64.38 103.89
CA GLU A 18 -16.40 64.79 102.47
C GLU A 18 -15.21 64.15 101.76
N THR A 19 -14.02 64.22 102.34
CA THR A 19 -12.82 63.58 101.77
C THR A 19 -12.92 62.06 101.70
N GLU A 20 -13.63 61.44 102.66
CA GLU A 20 -13.86 59.99 102.67
C GLU A 20 -14.82 59.58 101.56
N ARG A 21 -15.88 60.37 101.31
CA ARG A 21 -16.76 60.19 100.15
C ARG A 21 -16.02 60.35 98.82
N GLU A 22 -15.20 61.40 98.67
CA GLU A 22 -14.40 61.60 97.44
C GLU A 22 -13.42 60.44 97.19
N LEU A 23 -12.81 59.91 98.25
CA LEU A 23 -11.92 58.74 98.13
C LEU A 23 -12.69 57.47 97.74
N GLU A 24 -13.90 57.28 98.25
CA GLU A 24 -14.72 56.13 97.89
C GLU A 24 -15.20 56.23 96.43
N ASP A 25 -15.67 57.40 95.99
CA ASP A 25 -16.01 57.66 94.58
C ASP A 25 -14.80 57.40 93.64
N PHE A 26 -13.60 57.81 94.06
CA PHE A 26 -12.37 57.55 93.31
C PHE A 26 -12.01 56.06 93.27
N ARG A 27 -12.19 55.32 94.36
CA ARG A 27 -11.99 53.86 94.41
C ARG A 27 -12.97 53.14 93.51
N GLU A 28 -14.25 53.48 93.59
CA GLU A 28 -15.29 52.90 92.73
C GLU A 28 -15.02 53.20 91.26
N SER A 29 -14.69 54.45 90.91
CA SER A 29 -14.34 54.85 89.54
C SER A 29 -13.10 54.10 89.02
N SER A 30 -12.06 53.94 89.85
CA SER A 30 -10.86 53.19 89.50
C SER A 30 -11.18 51.71 89.27
N GLN A 31 -11.99 51.11 90.14
CA GLN A 31 -12.40 49.71 90.00
C GLN A 31 -13.25 49.48 88.73
N MET A 32 -14.12 50.42 88.38
CA MET A 32 -14.91 50.35 87.14
C MET A 32 -14.00 50.46 85.91
N LEU A 33 -13.04 51.38 85.92
CA LEU A 33 -12.06 51.52 84.84
C LEU A 33 -11.19 50.27 84.68
N GLU A 34 -10.73 49.67 85.78
CA GLU A 34 -9.98 48.41 85.76
C GLU A 34 -10.79 47.28 85.10
N LYS A 35 -12.07 47.12 85.48
CA LYS A 35 -12.96 46.12 84.86
C LYS A 35 -13.16 46.37 83.36
N GLU A 36 -13.30 47.63 82.94
CA GLU A 36 -13.41 47.97 81.52
C GLU A 36 -12.13 47.62 80.74
N LEU A 37 -10.96 47.91 81.32
CA LEU A 37 -9.66 47.56 80.74
C LEU A 37 -9.47 46.04 80.68
N GLU A 38 -9.83 45.30 81.73
CA GLU A 38 -9.79 43.84 81.76
C GLU A 38 -10.70 43.23 80.69
N ASN A 39 -11.93 43.72 80.55
CA ASN A 39 -12.86 43.28 79.51
C ASN A 39 -12.32 43.56 78.11
N SER A 40 -11.74 44.74 77.89
CA SER A 40 -11.13 45.11 76.61
C SER A 40 -9.92 44.21 76.28
N LEU A 41 -9.06 43.95 77.28
CA LEU A 41 -7.92 43.06 77.16
C LEU A 41 -8.38 41.64 76.81
N GLU A 42 -9.38 41.11 77.52
CA GLU A 42 -9.92 39.76 77.27
C GLU A 42 -10.50 39.63 75.85
N GLN A 43 -11.24 40.63 75.37
CA GLN A 43 -11.76 40.67 74.00
C GLN A 43 -10.63 40.71 72.97
N SER A 44 -9.57 41.50 73.23
CA SER A 44 -8.40 41.56 72.36
C SER A 44 -7.66 40.23 72.30
N ASP A 45 -7.49 39.56 73.43
CA ASP A 45 -6.85 38.23 73.52
C ASP A 45 -7.66 37.15 72.82
N LYS A 46 -9.00 37.18 72.94
CA LYS A 46 -9.89 36.29 72.18
C LYS A 46 -9.71 36.50 70.68
N THR A 47 -9.71 37.76 70.23
CA THR A 47 -9.52 38.11 68.82
C THR A 47 -8.16 37.65 68.29
N ILE A 48 -7.09 37.86 69.06
CA ILE A 48 -5.73 37.41 68.71
C ILE A 48 -5.68 35.89 68.57
N LYS A 49 -6.30 35.14 69.50
CA LYS A 49 -6.37 33.68 69.43
C LYS A 49 -7.12 33.21 68.19
N GLU A 50 -8.26 33.80 67.87
CA GLU A 50 -9.04 33.46 66.67
C GLU A 50 -8.27 33.74 65.39
N LEU A 51 -7.62 34.91 65.29
CA LEU A 51 -6.81 35.28 64.13
C LEU A 51 -5.62 34.33 63.96
N ARG A 52 -4.98 33.91 65.06
CA ARG A 52 -3.89 32.92 65.02
C ARG A 52 -4.38 31.56 64.51
N LEU A 53 -5.53 31.07 64.99
CA LEU A 53 -6.10 29.81 64.51
C LEU A 53 -6.45 29.87 63.03
N LYS A 54 -7.08 30.97 62.58
CA LYS A 54 -7.38 31.20 61.16
C LYS A 54 -6.12 31.26 60.32
N ASN A 55 -5.08 31.96 60.78
CA ASN A 55 -3.80 32.05 60.08
C ASN A 55 -3.15 30.67 59.93
N ASN A 56 -3.10 29.88 61.00
CA ASN A 56 -2.56 28.51 60.95
C ASN A 56 -3.36 27.60 59.99
N ALA A 57 -4.70 27.71 59.98
CA ALA A 57 -5.54 26.96 59.07
C ALA A 57 -5.28 27.34 57.61
N LEU A 58 -5.18 28.64 57.32
CA LEU A 58 -4.87 29.15 55.97
C LEU A 58 -3.46 28.76 55.52
N LEU A 59 -2.47 28.71 56.42
CA LEU A 59 -1.12 28.24 56.11
C LEU A 59 -1.14 26.76 55.70
N LEU A 60 -1.82 25.91 56.47
CA LEU A 60 -1.94 24.49 56.14
C LEU A 60 -2.67 24.27 54.80
N GLU A 61 -3.73 25.02 54.55
CA GLU A 61 -4.44 24.98 53.26
C GLU A 61 -3.54 25.42 52.11
N ASN A 62 -2.75 26.49 52.31
CA ASN A 62 -1.81 26.97 51.32
C ASN A 62 -0.73 25.94 50.98
N ASP A 63 -0.16 25.28 51.99
CA ASP A 63 0.84 24.22 51.80
C ASP A 63 0.22 23.01 51.09
N THR A 64 -1.01 22.62 51.47
CA THR A 64 -1.75 21.55 50.78
C THR A 64 -2.03 21.88 49.31
N LEU A 65 -2.34 23.15 49.00
CA LEU A 65 -2.57 23.59 47.62
C LEU A 65 -1.28 23.62 46.80
N LYS A 66 -0.15 24.00 47.40
CA LYS A 66 1.17 23.92 46.76
C LYS A 66 1.55 22.48 46.44
N ASP A 67 1.41 21.56 47.39
CA ASP A 67 1.71 20.13 47.16
C ASP A 67 0.89 19.57 46.00
N LYS A 68 -0.42 19.88 45.96
CA LYS A 68 -1.30 19.47 44.85
C LYS A 68 -0.91 20.10 43.52
N TYR A 69 -0.48 21.36 43.52
CA TYR A 69 -0.01 22.04 42.32
C TYR A 69 1.27 21.38 41.81
N ASP A 70 2.23 21.08 42.68
CA ASP A 70 3.49 20.43 42.32
C ASP A 70 3.28 19.00 41.81
N ASP A 71 2.34 18.25 42.41
CA ASP A 71 1.93 16.93 41.93
C ASP A 71 1.32 17.01 40.52
N LEU A 72 0.40 17.96 40.31
CA LEU A 72 -0.24 18.17 39.02
C LEU A 72 0.79 18.61 37.97
N GLN A 73 1.68 19.53 38.32
CA GLN A 73 2.75 20.00 37.45
C GLN A 73 3.63 18.84 37.01
N ARG A 74 4.13 18.02 37.95
CA ARG A 74 4.93 16.83 37.64
C ARG A 74 4.18 15.85 36.73
N ALA A 75 2.89 15.61 36.97
CA ALA A 75 2.08 14.74 36.13
C ALA A 75 1.92 15.30 34.70
N THR A 76 1.69 16.62 34.58
CA THR A 76 1.58 17.26 33.27
C THR A 76 2.90 17.27 32.51
N GLU A 77 4.02 17.53 33.18
CA GLU A 77 5.36 17.49 32.59
C GLU A 77 5.68 16.07 32.09
N ALA A 78 5.39 15.04 32.90
CA ALA A 78 5.58 13.65 32.49
C ALA A 78 4.73 13.28 31.26
N HIS A 79 3.47 13.72 31.22
CA HIS A 79 2.60 13.46 30.06
C HIS A 79 3.06 14.21 28.80
N ILE A 80 3.55 15.46 28.96
CA ILE A 80 4.15 16.21 27.86
C ILE A 80 5.37 15.47 27.31
N SER A 81 6.29 15.01 28.18
CA SER A 81 7.46 14.25 27.75
C SER A 81 7.10 12.95 27.03
N GLU A 82 6.08 12.21 27.48
CA GLU A 82 5.58 11.02 26.78
C GLU A 82 5.07 11.34 25.37
N LEU A 83 4.28 12.41 25.21
CA LEU A 83 3.79 12.84 23.90
C LEU A 83 4.92 13.33 22.98
N GLU A 84 5.94 13.99 23.53
CA GLU A 84 7.14 14.39 22.79
C GLU A 84 7.92 13.17 22.28
N GLU A 85 8.11 12.15 23.13
CA GLU A 85 8.75 10.88 22.74
C GLU A 85 7.96 10.14 21.65
N GLU A 86 6.63 10.07 21.78
CA GLU A 86 5.78 9.47 20.74
C GLU A 86 5.92 10.22 19.41
N THR A 87 5.92 11.55 19.46
CA THR A 87 6.08 12.41 18.28
C THR A 87 7.43 12.19 17.61
N GLU A 88 8.53 12.09 18.37
CA GLU A 88 9.85 11.77 17.85
C GLU A 88 9.88 10.38 17.20
N GLN A 89 9.25 9.38 17.82
CA GLN A 89 9.14 8.05 17.24
C GLN A 89 8.33 8.05 15.93
N TRP A 90 7.25 8.82 15.84
CA TRP A 90 6.48 8.98 14.61
C TRP A 90 7.32 9.61 13.50
N HIS A 91 8.07 10.68 13.80
CA HIS A 91 9.00 11.29 12.85
C HIS A 91 10.06 10.31 12.36
N LYS A 92 10.65 9.51 13.27
CA LYS A 92 11.64 8.50 12.89
C LYS A 92 11.06 7.42 11.97
N ARG A 93 9.86 6.91 12.27
CA ARG A 93 9.17 5.94 11.40
C ARG A 93 8.89 6.53 10.02
N GLU A 94 8.46 7.79 9.96
CA GLU A 94 8.22 8.49 8.70
C GLU A 94 9.50 8.63 7.87
N GLU A 95 10.61 9.03 8.49
CA GLU A 95 11.92 9.08 7.82
C GLU A 95 12.33 7.71 7.25
N ASP A 96 12.12 6.64 8.01
CA ASP A 96 12.44 5.28 7.58
C ASP A 96 11.52 4.80 6.45
N TYR A 97 10.24 5.17 6.45
CA TYR A 97 9.34 4.91 5.32
C TYR A 97 9.78 5.67 4.06
N VAL A 98 10.14 6.95 4.19
CA VAL A 98 10.64 7.74 3.06
C VAL A 98 11.93 7.12 2.48
N LYS A 99 12.85 6.63 3.32
CA LYS A 99 14.03 5.88 2.86
C LYS A 99 13.64 4.61 2.10
N CYS A 100 12.75 3.80 2.68
CA CYS A 100 12.25 2.58 2.04
C CYS A 100 11.60 2.85 0.68
N ILE A 101 10.80 3.92 0.57
CA ILE A 101 10.16 4.31 -0.69
C ILE A 101 11.21 4.63 -1.75
N ARG A 102 12.20 5.46 -1.43
CA ARG A 102 13.29 5.80 -2.37
C ARG A 102 14.07 4.56 -2.82
N GLU A 103 14.35 3.63 -1.92
CA GLU A 103 15.01 2.37 -2.28
C GLU A 103 14.17 1.49 -3.21
N LEU A 104 12.84 1.46 -3.01
CA LEU A 104 11.92 0.74 -3.88
C LEU A 104 11.83 1.39 -5.26
N GLU A 105 11.78 2.73 -5.32
CA GLU A 105 11.83 3.49 -6.58
C GLU A 105 13.11 3.19 -7.35
N GLN A 106 14.27 3.22 -6.70
CA GLN A 106 15.55 2.88 -7.33
C GLN A 106 15.57 1.44 -7.87
N LYS A 107 15.09 0.47 -7.08
CA LYS A 107 14.99 -0.93 -7.53
C LYS A 107 14.05 -1.09 -8.71
N ASN A 108 12.96 -0.32 -8.76
CA ASN A 108 12.04 -0.31 -9.88
C ASN A 108 12.71 0.25 -11.15
N ASP A 109 13.41 1.37 -11.05
CA ASP A 109 14.16 1.96 -12.17
C ASP A 109 15.21 0.98 -12.73
N ASP A 110 15.92 0.26 -11.86
CA ASP A 110 16.89 -0.76 -12.25
C ASP A 110 16.21 -1.96 -12.94
N LEU A 111 15.06 -2.40 -12.43
CA LEU A 111 14.26 -3.45 -13.06
C LEU A 111 13.78 -3.02 -14.45
N GLU A 112 13.23 -1.83 -14.61
CA GLU A 112 12.81 -1.30 -15.90
C GLU A 112 13.98 -1.17 -16.88
N ARG A 113 15.15 -0.71 -16.41
CA ARG A 113 16.37 -0.66 -17.24
C ARG A 113 16.77 -2.06 -17.70
N SER A 114 16.76 -3.05 -16.81
CA SER A 114 17.07 -4.45 -17.15
C SER A 114 16.06 -5.01 -18.17
N GLN A 115 14.77 -4.69 -18.00
CA GLN A 115 13.71 -5.11 -18.90
C GLN A 115 13.89 -4.52 -20.30
N ARG A 116 14.22 -3.22 -20.41
CA ARG A 116 14.51 -2.57 -21.70
C ARG A 116 15.70 -3.24 -22.40
N ALA A 117 16.77 -3.52 -21.66
CA ALA A 117 17.95 -4.23 -22.21
C ALA A 117 17.60 -5.64 -22.71
N LEU A 118 16.76 -6.38 -21.97
CA LEU A 118 16.27 -7.69 -22.39
C LEU A 118 15.42 -7.62 -23.66
N PHE A 119 14.51 -6.64 -23.78
CA PHE A 119 13.73 -6.45 -25.00
C PHE A 119 14.61 -6.15 -26.22
N THR A 120 15.62 -5.30 -26.08
CA THR A 120 16.58 -5.03 -27.15
C THR A 120 17.34 -6.29 -27.53
N SER A 121 17.84 -7.06 -26.55
CA SER A 121 18.53 -8.32 -26.82
C SER A 121 17.63 -9.34 -27.50
N LEU A 122 16.36 -9.42 -27.11
CA LEU A 122 15.38 -10.31 -27.73
C LEU A 122 15.11 -9.92 -29.19
N ALA A 123 14.93 -8.63 -29.49
CA ALA A 123 14.77 -8.14 -30.86
C ALA A 123 16.00 -8.43 -31.74
N GLU A 124 17.21 -8.35 -31.18
CA GLU A 124 18.44 -8.76 -31.88
C GLU A 124 18.45 -10.27 -32.18
N PHE A 125 18.01 -11.10 -31.23
CA PHE A 125 17.89 -12.55 -31.44
C PHE A 125 16.84 -12.88 -32.51
N GLU A 126 15.68 -12.24 -32.49
CA GLU A 126 14.64 -12.40 -33.52
C GLU A 126 15.17 -12.05 -34.90
N THR A 127 15.89 -10.93 -35.02
CA THR A 127 16.50 -10.51 -36.29
C THR A 127 17.53 -11.54 -36.78
N LYS A 128 18.38 -12.06 -35.88
CA LYS A 128 19.36 -13.11 -36.23
C LYS A 128 18.67 -14.41 -36.66
N LEU A 129 17.59 -14.79 -35.99
CA LEU A 129 16.81 -15.99 -36.33
C LEU A 129 16.13 -15.84 -37.69
N ASN A 130 15.50 -14.70 -37.96
CA ASN A 130 14.88 -14.42 -39.26
C ASN A 130 15.91 -14.46 -40.38
N ASN A 131 17.07 -13.84 -40.20
CA ASN A 131 18.17 -13.89 -41.17
C ASN A 131 18.71 -15.32 -41.39
N ALA A 132 18.64 -16.20 -40.38
CA ALA A 132 19.03 -17.60 -40.52
C ALA A 132 17.95 -18.40 -41.26
N LEU A 133 16.67 -18.14 -40.99
CA LEU A 133 15.54 -18.73 -41.71
C LEU A 133 15.56 -18.36 -43.20
N GLU A 134 15.73 -17.07 -43.53
CA GLU A 134 15.82 -16.59 -44.91
C GLU A 134 16.97 -17.29 -45.67
N ARG A 135 18.13 -17.45 -45.03
CA ARG A 135 19.25 -18.19 -45.62
C ARG A 135 18.93 -19.67 -45.84
N ASN A 136 18.24 -20.32 -44.91
CA ASN A 136 17.84 -21.72 -45.08
C ASN A 136 16.85 -21.88 -46.24
N VAL A 137 15.84 -21.01 -46.34
CA VAL A 137 14.88 -21.02 -47.46
C VAL A 137 15.60 -20.81 -48.79
N PHE A 138 16.56 -19.89 -48.85
CA PHE A 138 17.37 -19.68 -50.05
C PHE A 138 18.17 -20.94 -50.41
N LEU A 139 18.85 -21.56 -49.44
CA LEU A 139 19.59 -22.80 -49.66
C LEU A 139 18.70 -23.98 -50.07
N GLU A 140 17.49 -24.10 -49.52
CA GLU A 140 16.49 -25.09 -49.94
C GLU A 140 16.13 -24.91 -51.43
N SER A 141 15.92 -23.67 -51.88
CA SER A 141 15.64 -23.40 -53.30
C SER A 141 16.83 -23.74 -54.22
N GLU A 142 18.07 -23.45 -53.80
CA GLU A 142 19.26 -23.85 -54.56
C GLU A 142 19.41 -25.38 -54.65
N LEU A 143 19.02 -26.10 -53.59
CA LEU A 143 19.00 -27.56 -53.59
C LEU A 143 17.93 -28.11 -54.54
N ASP A 144 16.73 -27.54 -54.54
CA ASP A 144 15.64 -27.91 -55.46
C ASP A 144 16.03 -27.68 -56.93
N GLU A 145 16.65 -26.54 -57.25
CA GLU A 145 17.17 -26.25 -58.59
C GLU A 145 18.22 -27.28 -59.01
N LYS A 146 19.14 -27.62 -58.10
CA LYS A 146 20.16 -28.64 -58.33
C LYS A 146 19.53 -30.02 -58.57
N GLU A 147 18.47 -30.39 -57.87
CA GLU A 147 17.73 -31.64 -58.10
C GLU A 147 17.01 -31.65 -59.44
N SER A 148 16.35 -30.55 -59.81
CA SER A 148 15.72 -30.38 -61.13
C SER A 148 16.73 -30.53 -62.28
N LEU A 149 17.89 -29.88 -62.17
CA LEU A 149 18.97 -30.01 -63.14
C LEU A 149 19.51 -31.44 -63.23
N LYS A 150 19.69 -32.13 -62.09
CA LYS A 150 20.07 -33.55 -62.07
C LYS A 150 19.05 -34.40 -62.81
N ALA A 151 17.75 -34.18 -62.59
CA ALA A 151 16.69 -34.91 -63.28
C ALA A 151 16.68 -34.63 -64.79
N MET A 152 16.94 -33.39 -65.22
CA MET A 152 17.06 -33.03 -66.62
C MET A 152 18.28 -33.69 -67.28
N VAL A 153 19.44 -33.66 -66.62
CA VAL A 153 20.65 -34.34 -67.07
C VAL A 153 20.41 -35.84 -67.21
N GLN A 154 19.67 -36.45 -66.28
CA GLN A 154 19.34 -37.87 -66.36
C GLN A 154 18.45 -38.17 -67.57
N ARG A 155 17.40 -37.36 -67.81
CA ARG A 155 16.57 -37.48 -69.02
C ARG A 155 17.37 -37.35 -70.32
N LEU A 156 18.21 -36.32 -70.44
CA LEU A 156 19.08 -36.14 -71.61
C LEU A 156 20.06 -37.31 -71.80
N LYS A 157 20.57 -37.90 -70.71
CA LYS A 157 21.42 -39.11 -70.79
C LYS A 157 20.64 -40.31 -71.30
N ASP A 158 19.38 -40.45 -70.92
CA ASP A 158 18.53 -41.55 -71.37
C ASP A 158 18.13 -41.33 -72.85
N GLU A 159 17.74 -40.13 -73.26
CA GLU A 159 17.53 -39.77 -74.68
C GLU A 159 18.79 -39.99 -75.54
N ALA A 160 19.96 -39.59 -75.05
CA ALA A 160 21.22 -39.84 -75.75
C ALA A 160 21.56 -41.33 -75.83
N ARG A 161 21.10 -42.14 -74.89
CA ARG A 161 21.23 -43.60 -74.92
C ARG A 161 20.27 -44.19 -75.95
N ASP A 162 19.02 -43.74 -75.99
CA ASP A 162 18.00 -44.20 -76.92
C ASP A 162 18.36 -43.85 -78.37
N LEU A 163 18.79 -42.61 -78.64
CA LEU A 163 19.27 -42.21 -79.97
C LEU A 163 20.50 -43.01 -80.42
N LYS A 164 21.43 -43.32 -79.51
CA LYS A 164 22.56 -44.23 -79.84
C LYS A 164 22.07 -45.64 -80.18
N GLN A 165 21.05 -46.15 -79.49
CA GLN A 165 20.42 -47.42 -79.84
C GLN A 165 19.71 -47.34 -81.19
N GLU A 166 18.99 -46.26 -81.49
CA GLU A 166 18.31 -46.05 -82.78
C GLU A 166 19.30 -46.00 -83.95
N ILE A 167 20.43 -45.29 -83.80
CA ILE A 167 21.53 -45.27 -84.78
C ILE A 167 22.10 -46.69 -84.95
N HIS A 168 22.28 -47.45 -83.86
CA HIS A 168 22.77 -48.82 -83.93
C HIS A 168 21.80 -49.76 -84.67
N VAL A 169 20.49 -49.58 -84.48
CA VAL A 169 19.44 -50.34 -85.18
C VAL A 169 19.38 -49.97 -86.66
N ARG A 170 19.41 -48.68 -87.02
CA ARG A 170 19.45 -48.23 -88.43
C ARG A 170 20.67 -48.70 -89.20
N ASN A 171 21.77 -48.97 -88.52
CA ASN A 171 22.98 -49.54 -89.13
C ASN A 171 22.91 -51.07 -89.33
N LYS A 172 21.80 -51.74 -88.94
CA LYS A 172 21.49 -53.11 -89.36
C LYS A 172 20.60 -53.08 -90.61
N PRO A 173 20.88 -53.88 -91.66
CA PRO A 173 20.04 -53.94 -92.86
C PRO A 173 18.71 -54.66 -92.56
N GLU A 174 17.56 -54.06 -92.91
CA GLU A 174 16.24 -54.71 -92.81
C GLU A 174 15.85 -55.49 -94.09
N PRO A 175 15.00 -56.54 -93.98
CA PRO A 175 14.16 -57.02 -95.07
C PRO A 175 12.67 -56.60 -94.92
N GLU A 176 12.06 -56.20 -96.05
CA GLU A 176 10.68 -55.73 -96.25
C GLU A 176 9.56 -56.78 -96.03
N LYS A 177 8.33 -56.31 -95.68
CA LYS A 177 7.08 -56.53 -96.47
C LYS A 177 5.79 -55.94 -95.86
N ASN A 178 5.00 -55.29 -96.73
CA ASN A 178 3.61 -54.81 -96.57
C ASN A 178 2.55 -55.93 -96.63
N ARG A 179 1.35 -55.70 -96.07
CA ARG A 179 0.03 -56.12 -96.62
C ARG A 179 -1.17 -55.40 -95.97
N ILE A 180 -2.25 -55.29 -96.75
CA ILE A 180 -3.43 -54.40 -96.65
C ILE A 180 -4.73 -55.25 -96.45
N VAL A 181 -5.81 -54.68 -95.88
CA VAL A 181 -7.26 -54.68 -96.31
C VAL A 181 -8.34 -54.95 -95.21
N ASP A 182 -9.14 -53.89 -94.95
CA ASP A 182 -10.60 -53.63 -94.74
C ASP A 182 -11.66 -54.34 -93.82
N SER A 183 -12.44 -53.43 -93.17
CA SER A 183 -13.92 -53.26 -92.99
C SER A 183 -14.81 -54.09 -92.01
N ASN A 184 -15.39 -53.48 -90.95
CA ASN A 184 -16.76 -52.87 -90.87
C ASN A 184 -17.36 -52.59 -89.43
N LYS A 185 -17.92 -51.36 -89.22
CA LYS A 185 -19.17 -50.91 -88.46
C LYS A 185 -19.32 -51.14 -86.92
N ILE A 186 -19.80 -50.26 -85.98
CA ILE A 186 -20.92 -49.27 -85.88
C ILE A 186 -20.70 -48.22 -84.74
N GLU A 187 -21.06 -46.95 -85.02
CA GLU A 187 -21.63 -45.78 -84.26
C GLU A 187 -21.24 -45.33 -82.83
N GLY A 188 -21.17 -43.98 -82.67
CA GLY A 188 -21.33 -43.28 -81.37
C GLY A 188 -20.87 -41.80 -81.24
N SER A 189 -21.34 -40.88 -82.11
CA SER A 189 -21.59 -39.41 -81.96
C SER A 189 -20.78 -38.45 -81.03
N ASP A 190 -20.13 -37.46 -81.68
CA ASP A 190 -20.25 -35.97 -81.58
C ASP A 190 -19.55 -35.05 -80.52
N PRO A 191 -19.27 -33.75 -80.88
CA PRO A 191 -18.11 -32.94 -80.41
C PRO A 191 -18.50 -31.58 -79.70
N PRO A 192 -17.57 -30.60 -79.42
CA PRO A 192 -17.69 -29.49 -78.43
C PRO A 192 -18.08 -28.11 -79.08
N PRO A 193 -18.25 -26.93 -78.39
CA PRO A 193 -17.20 -26.12 -77.68
C PRO A 193 -17.66 -25.17 -76.50
N SER A 194 -16.67 -24.51 -75.86
CA SER A 194 -16.71 -23.39 -74.85
C SER A 194 -17.53 -22.13 -75.28
N PRO A 195 -17.88 -21.08 -74.45
CA PRO A 195 -17.09 -20.43 -73.36
C PRO A 195 -17.80 -19.67 -72.17
N GLY A 196 -17.05 -19.46 -71.07
CA GLY A 196 -16.97 -18.21 -70.27
C GLY A 196 -17.99 -17.85 -69.17
N HIS A 197 -17.49 -17.67 -67.92
CA HIS A 197 -17.77 -16.64 -66.88
C HIS A 197 -17.77 -17.20 -65.41
N MET A 198 -17.04 -16.49 -64.52
CA MET A 198 -17.03 -16.59 -63.03
C MET A 198 -18.29 -15.95 -62.42
N PRO A 199 -18.57 -15.91 -61.06
CA PRO A 199 -17.94 -16.44 -59.83
C PRO A 199 -19.01 -17.09 -58.86
N PRO A 200 -18.94 -17.11 -57.50
CA PRO A 200 -17.85 -17.35 -56.54
C PRO A 200 -18.10 -18.52 -55.55
N LEU A 201 -17.01 -18.88 -54.86
CA LEU A 201 -16.85 -19.58 -53.57
C LEU A 201 -18.10 -20.08 -52.82
N LYS A 202 -18.08 -21.37 -52.47
CA LYS A 202 -18.71 -21.90 -51.25
C LYS A 202 -17.72 -22.75 -50.46
N SER A 203 -17.45 -22.28 -49.24
CA SER A 203 -16.74 -22.98 -48.18
C SER A 203 -17.45 -24.28 -47.82
N LEU A 204 -16.74 -25.40 -47.84
CA LEU A 204 -17.17 -26.59 -47.11
C LEU A 204 -16.90 -26.36 -45.62
N SER A 205 -17.98 -26.13 -44.89
CA SER A 205 -18.06 -26.25 -43.45
C SER A 205 -17.99 -27.72 -43.05
N ASN A 206 -16.79 -28.21 -42.76
CA ASN A 206 -16.64 -29.38 -41.90
C ASN A 206 -16.70 -28.90 -40.44
N GLY A 207 -17.71 -29.40 -39.74
CA GLY A 207 -17.91 -29.13 -38.32
C GLY A 207 -16.76 -29.67 -37.50
N MET A 208 -16.00 -28.75 -36.90
CA MET A 208 -15.42 -28.96 -35.58
C MET A 208 -16.27 -28.17 -34.59
N ALA A 209 -16.65 -28.85 -33.51
CA ALA A 209 -17.31 -28.26 -32.35
C ALA A 209 -16.62 -26.94 -31.94
N PRO A 210 -17.37 -25.98 -31.39
CA PRO A 210 -16.78 -24.70 -30.99
C PRO A 210 -15.65 -24.98 -30.01
N PRO A 211 -14.48 -24.33 -30.11
CA PRO A 211 -13.56 -24.32 -29.00
C PRO A 211 -14.34 -23.66 -27.87
N SER A 212 -14.63 -24.42 -26.81
CA SER A 212 -15.00 -23.87 -25.52
C SER A 212 -14.11 -22.66 -25.30
N ARG A 213 -14.70 -21.48 -25.12
CA ARG A 213 -13.97 -20.23 -24.90
C ARG A 213 -13.11 -20.39 -23.65
N ILE A 214 -11.92 -20.96 -23.81
CA ILE A 214 -10.91 -20.97 -22.76
C ILE A 214 -10.48 -19.51 -22.72
N SER A 215 -11.07 -18.78 -21.77
CA SER A 215 -10.69 -17.41 -21.46
C SER A 215 -9.17 -17.39 -21.33
N ALA A 216 -8.50 -16.43 -21.98
CA ALA A 216 -7.05 -16.26 -21.90
C ALA A 216 -6.52 -16.32 -20.44
N MET A 217 -7.37 -15.95 -19.47
CA MET A 217 -7.11 -16.02 -18.04
C MET A 217 -6.90 -17.45 -17.49
N ASN A 218 -7.53 -18.46 -18.10
CA ASN A 218 -7.32 -19.87 -17.70
C ASN A 218 -5.95 -20.38 -18.18
N ILE A 219 -5.51 -19.97 -19.37
CA ILE A 219 -4.21 -20.34 -19.92
C ILE A 219 -3.09 -19.70 -19.08
N VAL A 220 -3.26 -18.42 -18.71
CA VAL A 220 -2.33 -17.71 -17.81
C VAL A 220 -2.28 -18.37 -16.43
N GLY A 221 -3.43 -18.81 -15.89
CA GLY A 221 -3.50 -19.55 -14.63
C GLY A 221 -2.71 -20.87 -14.65
N ASP A 222 -2.83 -21.64 -15.72
CA ASP A 222 -2.11 -22.90 -15.87
C ASP A 222 -0.60 -22.70 -16.11
N LEU A 223 -0.22 -21.62 -16.79
CA LEU A 223 1.18 -21.25 -16.97
C LEU A 223 1.84 -20.94 -15.62
N LEU A 224 1.15 -20.17 -14.75
CA LEU A 224 1.64 -19.78 -13.44
C LEU A 224 1.81 -20.94 -12.47
N ARG A 225 0.93 -21.95 -12.56
CA ARG A 225 1.10 -23.22 -11.86
C ARG A 225 2.36 -23.96 -12.31
N ARG A 226 2.60 -24.05 -13.61
CA ARG A 226 3.77 -24.74 -14.17
C ARG A 226 5.11 -24.09 -13.83
N VAL A 227 5.13 -22.77 -13.57
CA VAL A 227 6.34 -22.05 -13.13
C VAL A 227 6.43 -21.83 -11.61
N GLY A 228 5.55 -22.44 -10.80
CA GLY A 228 5.63 -22.38 -9.34
C GLY A 228 5.26 -21.02 -8.74
N LEU A 229 4.45 -20.22 -9.44
CA LEU A 229 3.98 -18.90 -9.02
C LEU A 229 2.50 -18.90 -8.59
N GLU A 230 2.06 -20.02 -8.02
CA GLU A 230 0.67 -20.28 -7.63
C GLU A 230 0.14 -19.29 -6.59
N ARG A 231 1.03 -18.66 -5.81
CA ARG A 231 0.69 -17.59 -4.85
C ARG A 231 0.03 -16.35 -5.45
N LEU A 232 0.12 -16.16 -6.78
CA LEU A 232 -0.50 -15.06 -7.50
C LEU A 232 -1.92 -15.40 -7.99
N LEU A 233 -2.37 -16.64 -7.78
CA LEU A 233 -3.69 -17.10 -8.13
C LEU A 233 -4.66 -16.93 -6.96
N CYS A 234 -5.91 -16.64 -7.30
CA CYS A 234 -7.01 -16.55 -6.35
C CYS A 234 -7.29 -17.91 -5.69
N ALA A 235 -7.12 -18.03 -4.37
CA ALA A 235 -7.25 -19.30 -3.63
C ALA A 235 -8.60 -20.04 -3.76
N ARG A 236 -9.64 -19.39 -4.31
CA ARG A 236 -10.97 -19.96 -4.48
C ARG A 236 -11.25 -20.46 -5.91
N CYS A 237 -10.62 -19.89 -6.92
CA CYS A 237 -10.97 -20.16 -8.32
C CYS A 237 -9.76 -20.23 -9.27
N ASP A 238 -8.55 -20.12 -8.73
CA ASP A 238 -7.27 -20.23 -9.42
C ASP A 238 -7.09 -19.32 -10.65
N ARG A 239 -7.76 -18.17 -10.67
CA ARG A 239 -7.60 -17.15 -11.71
C ARG A 239 -6.87 -15.92 -11.19
N ILE A 240 -6.11 -15.28 -12.08
CA ILE A 240 -5.56 -13.94 -11.87
C ILE A 240 -6.68 -12.90 -11.90
N LYS A 241 -6.62 -11.92 -10.98
CA LYS A 241 -7.58 -10.79 -10.86
C LYS A 241 -9.05 -11.26 -10.82
N CYS A 242 -9.35 -12.28 -10.01
CA CYS A 242 -10.70 -12.74 -9.76
C CYS A 242 -11.51 -11.68 -8.96
N THR A 243 -12.81 -11.59 -9.18
CA THR A 243 -13.75 -10.79 -8.34
C THR A 243 -14.43 -11.65 -7.27
N CYS A 244 -13.84 -12.79 -6.92
CA CYS A 244 -14.40 -13.67 -5.90
C CYS A 244 -14.48 -12.91 -4.57
N SER A 245 -15.68 -12.75 -4.03
CA SER A 245 -15.90 -12.14 -2.73
C SER A 245 -15.07 -12.89 -1.68
N THR A 246 -14.03 -12.22 -1.18
CA THR A 246 -13.23 -12.71 -0.06
C THR A 246 -14.10 -12.68 1.20
N PRO A 247 -14.29 -13.80 1.90
CA PRO A 247 -14.77 -13.72 3.27
C PRO A 247 -13.68 -13.00 4.07
N ILE A 248 -14.02 -11.83 4.59
CA ILE A 248 -13.20 -11.11 5.55
C ILE A 248 -13.02 -12.06 6.75
N LEU A 249 -11.82 -12.61 6.91
CA LEU A 249 -11.42 -13.29 8.13
C LEU A 249 -11.38 -12.24 9.24
N SER A 250 -12.50 -12.06 9.94
CA SER A 250 -12.54 -11.45 11.26
C SER A 250 -11.88 -12.43 12.24
N ALA A 251 -10.57 -12.29 12.42
CA ALA A 251 -9.80 -13.03 13.42
C ALA A 251 -9.00 -12.02 14.26
N PHE A 252 -9.68 -11.37 15.19
CA PHE A 252 -9.11 -10.85 16.43
C PHE A 252 -10.23 -10.87 17.48
N GLN A 253 -10.23 -11.94 18.27
CA GLN A 253 -10.83 -12.02 19.60
C GLN A 253 -9.81 -12.72 20.49
#